data_AF-A0ABD6SV02-F1
#
_entry.id   AF-A0ABD6SV02-F1
#
_cell.length_a   1.000
_cell.length_b   1.000
_cell.length_c   1.000
_cell.angle_alpha   90.00
_cell.angle_beta   90.00
_cell.angle_gamma   90.00
#
_symmetry.space_group_name_H-M   'P 1'
#
loop_
_entity.id
_entity.type
_entity.pdbx_description
1 polymer ?
#
loop_
_entity_poly.entity_id
_entity_poly.type
_entity_poly.pdbx_seq_one_letter_code
_entity_poly.pdbx_strand_id
1 'polypeptide(L)'
;KIPGLVALVSRNGETHVEALGTMRHDGGAPMRRDTIFRLASTSKPIAVSPVMVLLDECKLHLDDPVDKWLPELADRQVLKRPDGPLEETVPARRPITVRDLLTSTFGLGVDLT
;
A
#
# COMPACT_ATOMS: atom_id res chain seq x y z
N LYS A 1 -1.37 24.58 -4.72
CA LYS A 1 -2.03 24.60 -6.06
C LYS A 1 -1.64 23.33 -6.79
N ILE A 2 -2.51 22.75 -7.61
CA ILE A 2 -2.19 21.63 -8.52
C ILE A 2 -2.25 22.13 -9.97
N PRO A 3 -1.44 21.58 -10.90
CA PRO A 3 -1.43 22.05 -12.29
C PRO A 3 -2.63 21.54 -13.10
N GLY A 4 -3.16 20.38 -12.72
CA GLY A 4 -4.32 19.75 -13.32
C GLY A 4 -4.76 18.52 -12.53
N LEU A 5 -5.92 17.98 -12.91
CA LEU A 5 -6.50 16.76 -12.34
C LEU A 5 -7.30 15.99 -13.38
N VAL A 6 -7.51 14.70 -13.09
CA VAL A 6 -8.52 13.86 -13.74
C VAL A 6 -9.32 13.16 -12.64
N ALA A 7 -10.64 13.25 -12.70
CA ALA A 7 -11.56 12.59 -11.77
C ALA A 7 -12.58 11.75 -12.53
N LEU A 8 -12.97 10.60 -11.96
CA LEU A 8 -13.95 9.69 -12.55
C LEU A 8 -14.90 9.18 -11.46
N VAL A 9 -16.19 9.18 -11.77
CA VAL A 9 -17.22 8.48 -10.99
C VAL A 9 -17.96 7.55 -11.93
N SER A 10 -18.07 6.27 -11.55
CA SER A 10 -18.86 5.28 -12.28
C SER A 10 -19.89 4.66 -11.36
N ARG A 11 -21.16 4.69 -11.77
CA ARG A 11 -22.28 4.15 -10.99
C ARG A 11 -23.40 3.73 -11.95
N ASN A 12 -23.97 2.55 -11.73
CA ASN A 12 -25.10 2.03 -12.50
C ASN A 12 -24.88 2.03 -14.03
N GLY A 13 -23.64 1.77 -14.48
CA GLY A 13 -23.28 1.79 -15.90
C GLY A 13 -23.03 3.18 -16.50
N GLU A 14 -23.32 4.25 -15.76
CA GLU A 14 -22.99 5.62 -16.16
C GLU A 14 -21.60 5.99 -15.64
N THR A 15 -20.81 6.67 -16.47
CA THR A 15 -19.46 7.10 -16.11
C THR A 15 -19.29 8.57 -16.46
N HIS A 16 -18.98 9.36 -15.45
CA HIS A 16 -18.66 10.77 -15.59
C HIS A 16 -17.16 10.98 -15.36
N VAL A 17 -16.52 11.75 -16.23
CA VAL A 17 -15.09 12.04 -16.19
C VAL A 17 -14.86 13.52 -16.34
N GLU A 18 -14.09 14.08 -15.43
CA GLU A 18 -13.64 15.47 -15.47
C GLU A 18 -12.12 15.52 -15.64
N ALA A 19 -11.64 16.32 -16.58
CA ALA A 19 -10.22 16.55 -16.82
C ALA A 19 -9.97 18.06 -16.91
N LEU A 20 -9.19 18.61 -15.98
CA LEU A 20 -9.00 20.04 -15.81
C LEU A 20 -7.51 20.39 -15.75
N GLY A 21 -7.11 21.50 -16.35
CA GLY A 21 -5.75 22.04 -16.27
C GLY A 21 -4.72 21.33 -17.16
N THR A 22 -3.46 21.39 -16.77
CA THR A 22 -2.29 20.94 -17.55
C THR A 22 -1.37 20.01 -16.76
N MET A 23 -0.48 19.31 -17.46
CA MET A 23 0.50 18.41 -16.84
C MET A 23 1.54 19.10 -15.94
N ARG A 24 1.73 20.42 -16.05
CA ARG A 24 2.72 21.18 -15.26
C ARG A 24 2.18 22.56 -14.89
N HIS A 25 2.80 23.17 -13.89
CA HIS A 25 2.36 24.45 -13.32
C HIS A 25 2.57 25.64 -14.26
N ASP A 26 3.60 25.58 -15.09
CA ASP A 26 3.96 26.55 -16.12
C ASP A 26 3.23 26.31 -17.46
N GLY A 27 2.27 25.39 -17.47
CA GLY A 27 1.51 24.99 -18.67
C GLY A 27 1.93 23.61 -19.19
N GLY A 28 1.83 23.41 -20.51
CA GLY A 28 2.12 22.14 -21.17
C GLY A 28 0.86 21.40 -21.64
N ALA A 29 1.00 20.10 -21.91
CA ALA A 29 -0.11 19.31 -22.46
C ALA A 29 -1.32 19.33 -21.51
N PRO A 30 -2.55 19.49 -22.06
CA PRO A 30 -3.77 19.46 -21.26
C PRO A 30 -3.94 18.11 -20.58
N MET A 31 -4.56 18.11 -19.40
CA MET A 31 -5.05 16.88 -18.79
C MET A 31 -6.04 16.19 -19.73
N ARG A 32 -5.91 14.88 -19.83
CA ARG A 32 -6.82 14.00 -20.58
C ARG A 32 -7.16 12.79 -19.74
N ARG A 33 -8.30 12.14 -20.03
CA ARG A 33 -8.73 10.91 -19.36
C ARG A 33 -7.65 9.81 -19.31
N ASP A 34 -6.82 9.73 -20.34
CA ASP A 34 -5.74 8.74 -20.51
C ASP A 34 -4.37 9.24 -20.01
N THR A 35 -4.32 10.35 -19.28
CA THR A 35 -3.07 10.87 -18.72
C THR A 35 -2.48 9.88 -17.74
N ILE A 36 -1.19 9.58 -17.89
CA ILE A 36 -0.47 8.66 -17.01
C ILE A 36 -0.10 9.39 -15.71
N PHE A 37 -0.50 8.81 -14.58
CA PHE A 37 -0.17 9.27 -13.23
C PHE A 37 0.70 8.25 -12.50
N ARG A 38 1.51 8.73 -11.55
CA ARG A 38 2.18 7.87 -10.57
C ARG A 38 1.16 7.46 -9.52
N LEU A 39 0.84 6.16 -9.43
CA LEU A 39 -0.17 5.64 -8.52
C LEU A 39 0.17 5.80 -7.03
N ALA A 40 1.45 5.88 -6.68
CA ALA A 40 1.90 5.92 -5.29
C ALA A 40 1.23 4.80 -4.45
N SER A 41 0.71 5.10 -3.27
CA SER A 41 0.06 4.11 -2.40
C SER A 41 -1.22 3.49 -2.98
N THR A 42 -1.83 4.06 -4.03
CA THR A 42 -2.98 3.43 -4.70
C THR A 42 -2.61 2.17 -5.48
N SER A 43 -1.32 1.84 -5.58
CA SER A 43 -0.84 0.54 -6.07
C SER A 43 -1.15 -0.62 -5.12
N LYS A 44 -1.38 -0.38 -3.82
CA LYS A 44 -1.56 -1.45 -2.82
C LYS A 44 -2.74 -2.39 -3.12
N PRO A 45 -3.97 -1.92 -3.41
CA PRO A 45 -5.07 -2.79 -3.79
C PRO A 45 -4.78 -3.64 -5.03
N ILE A 46 -4.04 -3.10 -6.01
CA ILE A 46 -3.62 -3.84 -7.20
C ILE A 46 -2.68 -4.99 -6.81
N ALA A 47 -1.67 -4.70 -5.99
CA ALA A 47 -0.73 -5.70 -5.50
C ALA A 47 -1.38 -6.77 -4.60
N VAL A 48 -2.43 -6.42 -3.87
CA VAL A 48 -3.18 -7.34 -2.99
C VAL A 48 -4.15 -8.23 -3.78
N SER A 49 -4.60 -7.81 -4.97
CA SER A 49 -5.56 -8.60 -5.77
C SER A 49 -5.14 -10.07 -6.03
N PRO A 50 -3.90 -10.42 -6.41
CA PRO A 50 -3.50 -11.83 -6.53
C PRO A 50 -3.48 -12.57 -5.20
N VAL A 51 -3.23 -11.88 -4.08
CA VAL A 51 -3.27 -12.49 -2.75
C VAL A 51 -4.69 -12.95 -2.42
N MET A 52 -5.71 -12.19 -2.84
CA MET A 52 -7.11 -12.57 -2.65
C MET A 52 -7.49 -13.83 -3.44
N VAL A 53 -6.93 -14.00 -4.65
CA VAL A 53 -7.10 -15.24 -5.43
C VAL A 53 -6.50 -16.43 -4.68
N LEU A 54 -5.31 -16.27 -4.09
CA LEU A 54 -4.67 -17.35 -3.32
C LEU A 54 -5.43 -17.72 -2.03
N LEU A 55 -6.08 -16.75 -1.39
CA LEU A 55 -6.97 -17.00 -0.25
C LEU A 55 -8.22 -17.80 -0.69
N ASP A 56 -8.82 -17.42 -1.81
CA ASP A 56 -10.01 -18.10 -2.35
C ASP A 56 -9.70 -19.55 -2.77
N GLU A 57 -8.52 -19.78 -3.34
CA GLU A 57 -8.03 -21.13 -3.67
C GLU A 57 -7.52 -21.94 -2.47
N CYS A 58 -7.64 -21.40 -1.24
CA CYS A 58 -7.12 -21.99 0.00
C CYS A 58 -5.62 -22.36 -0.05
N LYS A 59 -4.85 -21.67 -0.90
CA LYS A 59 -3.38 -21.82 -1.00
C LYS A 59 -2.65 -20.95 0.02
N LEU A 60 -3.36 -20.00 0.62
CA LEU A 60 -2.92 -19.08 1.65
C LEU A 60 -4.07 -18.89 2.65
N HIS A 61 -3.77 -18.74 3.93
CA HIS A 61 -4.75 -18.35 4.95
C HIS A 61 -4.31 -17.06 5.63
N LEU A 62 -5.28 -16.28 6.11
CA LEU A 62 -5.01 -14.99 6.75
C LEU A 62 -4.16 -15.12 8.02
N ASP A 63 -4.29 -16.23 8.74
CA ASP A 63 -3.60 -16.45 10.00
C ASP A 63 -2.32 -17.29 9.83
N ASP A 64 -1.93 -17.58 8.58
CA ASP A 64 -0.64 -18.22 8.29
C ASP A 64 0.52 -17.27 8.67
N PRO A 65 1.56 -17.76 9.37
CA PRO A 65 2.78 -16.99 9.59
C PRO A 65 3.53 -16.81 8.26
N VAL A 66 4.06 -15.61 8.03
CA VAL A 66 4.71 -15.28 6.75
C VAL A 66 6.13 -15.82 6.64
N ASP A 67 6.72 -16.26 7.75
CA ASP A 67 8.11 -16.75 7.86
C ASP A 67 8.44 -17.85 6.84
N LYS A 68 7.43 -18.64 6.44
CA LYS A 68 7.56 -19.68 5.39
C LYS A 68 8.03 -19.11 4.05
N TRP A 69 7.60 -17.90 3.72
CA TRP A 69 7.90 -17.23 2.45
C TRP A 69 8.87 -16.06 2.62
N LEU A 70 8.88 -15.44 3.80
CA LEU A 70 9.67 -14.26 4.16
C LEU A 70 10.49 -14.54 5.43
N PRO A 71 11.47 -15.47 5.36
CA PRO A 71 12.27 -15.83 6.53
C PRO A 71 13.07 -14.64 7.10
N GLU A 72 13.34 -13.62 6.28
CA GLU A 72 13.93 -12.36 6.71
C GLU A 72 13.02 -11.55 7.64
N LEU A 73 11.76 -11.92 7.84
CA LEU A 73 10.83 -11.32 8.81
C LEU A 73 10.64 -12.16 10.07
N ALA A 74 11.34 -13.30 10.21
CA ALA A 74 11.28 -14.11 11.42
C ALA A 74 12.06 -13.47 12.59
N ASP A 75 11.71 -13.83 13.83
CA ASP A 75 12.43 -13.48 15.07
C ASP A 75 12.76 -11.98 15.24
N ARG A 76 11.86 -11.11 14.78
CA ARG A 76 12.06 -9.66 14.84
C ARG A 76 12.20 -9.15 16.27
N GLN A 77 13.02 -8.12 16.39
CA GLN A 77 13.09 -7.28 17.58
C GLN A 77 12.25 -6.01 17.36
N VAL A 78 11.57 -5.55 18.40
CA VAL A 78 10.68 -4.39 18.39
C VAL A 78 11.26 -3.34 19.34
N LEU A 79 11.36 -2.09 18.88
CA LEU A 79 11.79 -0.99 19.73
C LEU A 79 10.86 -0.83 20.93
N LYS A 80 11.43 -0.64 22.13
CA LYS A 80 10.64 -0.36 23.35
C LYS A 80 9.93 0.97 23.26
N ARG A 81 10.52 1.94 22.56
CA ARG A 81 9.99 3.28 22.32
C ARG A 81 10.31 3.72 20.88
N PRO A 82 9.37 4.37 20.17
CA PRO A 82 9.63 4.85 18.81
C PRO A 82 10.76 5.88 18.70
N ASP A 83 11.01 6.64 19.77
CA ASP A 83 12.04 7.69 19.87
C ASP A 83 13.31 7.23 20.61
N GLY A 84 13.38 5.95 20.99
CA GLY A 84 14.49 5.39 21.77
C GLY A 84 15.70 4.96 20.92
N PRO A 85 16.84 4.63 21.55
CA PRO A 85 17.99 4.04 20.87
C PRO A 85 17.62 2.76 20.11
N LEU A 86 18.25 2.51 18.96
CA LEU A 86 17.93 1.36 18.10
C LEU A 86 18.25 0.01 18.74
N GLU A 87 19.14 0.01 19.73
CA GLU A 87 19.56 -1.16 20.49
C GLU A 87 18.53 -1.53 21.58
N GLU A 88 17.68 -0.59 21.99
CA GLU A 88 16.68 -0.81 23.03
C GLU A 88 15.42 -1.51 22.50
N THR A 89 15.56 -2.82 22.30
CA THR A 89 14.52 -3.66 21.74
C THR A 89 14.04 -4.75 22.69
N VAL A 90 12.92 -5.36 22.32
CA VAL A 90 12.39 -6.60 22.91
C VAL A 90 11.99 -7.56 21.78
N PRO A 91 12.01 -8.88 22.00
CA PRO A 91 11.49 -9.82 21.01
C PRO A 91 10.03 -9.54 20.65
N ALA A 92 9.67 -9.69 19.39
CA ALA A 92 8.27 -9.66 18.96
C ALA A 92 7.46 -10.75 19.68
N ARG A 93 6.23 -10.42 20.09
CA ARG A 93 5.39 -11.33 20.90
C ARG A 93 4.82 -12.51 20.13
N ARG A 94 4.75 -12.41 18.80
CA ARG A 94 4.24 -13.43 17.88
C ARG A 94 4.81 -13.20 16.48
N PRO A 95 4.80 -14.22 15.60
CA PRO A 95 5.10 -14.04 14.17
C PRO A 95 4.13 -13.07 13.48
N ILE A 96 4.58 -12.49 12.36
CA ILE A 96 3.75 -11.71 11.44
C ILE A 96 2.87 -12.67 10.64
N THR A 97 1.58 -12.37 10.51
CA THR A 97 0.66 -13.15 9.68
C THR A 97 0.41 -12.49 8.33
N VAL A 98 -0.16 -13.25 7.39
CA VAL A 98 -0.65 -12.70 6.11
C VAL A 98 -1.62 -11.54 6.35
N ARG A 99 -2.53 -11.69 7.32
CA ARG A 99 -3.46 -10.63 7.73
C ARG A 99 -2.73 -9.35 8.09
N ASP A 100 -1.67 -9.44 8.89
CA ASP A 100 -0.92 -8.26 9.32
C ASP A 100 -0.29 -7.49 8.16
N LEU A 101 0.22 -8.19 7.14
CA LEU A 101 0.73 -7.55 5.92
C LEU A 101 -0.39 -6.82 5.17
N LEU A 102 -1.53 -7.48 5.00
CA LEU A 102 -2.67 -6.94 4.27
C LEU A 102 -3.33 -5.75 4.98
N THR A 103 -3.30 -5.74 6.32
CA THR A 103 -3.85 -4.65 7.14
C THR A 103 -2.81 -3.64 7.60
N SER A 104 -1.56 -3.78 7.17
CA SER A 104 -0.45 -2.91 7.59
C SER A 104 -0.26 -2.84 9.13
N THR A 105 -0.46 -3.97 9.82
CA THR A 105 -0.29 -4.10 11.29
C THR A 105 0.92 -4.96 11.68
N PHE A 106 1.84 -5.18 10.75
CA PHE A 106 3.03 -6.03 10.90
C PHE A 106 4.22 -5.35 11.58
N GLY A 107 4.04 -4.14 12.11
CA GLY A 107 5.00 -3.48 12.99
C GLY A 107 6.09 -2.65 12.31
N LEU A 108 6.10 -2.54 10.98
CA LEU A 108 7.03 -1.62 10.29
C LEU A 108 6.49 -0.18 10.29
N GLY A 109 7.34 0.74 10.72
CA GLY A 109 7.16 2.18 10.51
C GLY A 109 7.71 2.63 9.16
N VAL A 110 7.27 3.80 8.70
CA VAL A 110 7.85 4.48 7.54
C VAL A 110 8.33 5.85 8.03
N ASP A 111 9.61 6.12 7.79
CA ASP A 111 10.15 7.47 7.91
C ASP A 111 9.94 8.21 6.58
N LEU A 112 9.26 9.36 6.65
CA LEU A 112 8.96 10.22 5.50
C LEU A 112 9.59 11.61 5.67
N THR A 113 10.52 11.76 6.62
CA THR A 113 11.27 13.00 6.84
C THR A 113 12.35 13.22 5.79
#